data_AF-A0A8J7U7Z4-F1
#
_entry.id   AF-A0A8J7U7Z4-F1
#
_cell.length_a   1.000
_cell.length_b   1.000
_cell.length_c   1.000
_cell.angle_alpha   90.00
_cell.angle_beta   90.00
_cell.angle_gamma   90.00
#
_symmetry.space_group_name_H-M   'P 1'
#
loop_
_entity.id
_entity.type
_entity.pdbx_description
1 polymer ?
#
loop_
_entity_poly.entity_id
_entity_poly.type
_entity_poly.pdbx_seq_one_letter_code
_entity_poly.pdbx_strand_id
1 'polypeptide(L)'
;MKKEELLRRIGDISQIGGVSFFEYADGKEKGVRAFEFRTSSGLSFTVLADRSLDISRADYKGLAIGYRSWTGNVAPYYFEPENYGWLRGFFAGLLTTCGLTYAGKPTVDEGEQLGLHGRISYSPASNLNYGGYWENDEYTMFVEGIVKESSFFGPNLS
;
A
#
# COMPACT_ATOMS: atom_id res chain seq x y z
N MET A 1 -20.82 7.29 20.34
CA MET A 1 -21.02 8.76 20.47
C MET A 1 -21.61 9.23 19.17
N LYS A 2 -22.64 10.09 19.17
CA LYS A 2 -23.22 10.60 17.92
C LYS A 2 -22.25 11.58 17.24
N LYS A 3 -22.32 11.68 15.90
CA LYS A 3 -21.48 12.60 15.11
C LYS A 3 -21.55 14.04 15.65
N GLU A 4 -22.75 14.57 15.87
CA GLU A 4 -22.94 15.95 16.33
C GLU A 4 -22.30 16.22 17.70
N GLU A 5 -22.36 15.26 18.61
CA GLU A 5 -21.74 15.37 19.93
C GLU A 5 -20.21 15.39 19.83
N LEU A 6 -19.66 14.54 18.96
CA LEU A 6 -18.23 14.46 18.72
C LEU A 6 -17.70 15.75 18.09
N LEU A 7 -18.36 16.25 17.03
CA LEU A 7 -17.95 17.44 16.30
C LEU A 7 -18.03 18.72 17.16
N ARG A 8 -18.78 18.73 18.26
CA ARG A 8 -18.76 19.84 19.24
C ARG A 8 -17.54 19.81 20.17
N ARG A 9 -16.83 18.68 20.27
CA ARG A 9 -15.69 18.48 21.18
C ARG A 9 -14.33 18.54 20.50
N ILE A 10 -14.30 18.53 19.18
CA ILE A 10 -13.07 18.57 18.37
C ILE A 10 -13.12 19.74 17.41
N GLY A 11 -11.96 20.29 17.07
CA GLY A 11 -11.88 21.38 16.08
C GLY A 11 -12.08 20.87 14.64
N ASP A 12 -11.41 19.76 14.32
CA ASP A 12 -11.47 19.11 13.02
C ASP A 12 -11.40 17.59 13.19
N ILE A 13 -11.90 16.82 12.22
CA ILE A 13 -11.84 15.35 12.28
C ILE A 13 -10.40 14.83 12.33
N SER A 14 -9.47 15.54 11.68
CA SER A 14 -8.04 15.24 11.68
C SER A 14 -7.40 15.21 13.07
N GLN A 15 -8.04 15.83 14.08
CA GLN A 15 -7.62 15.77 15.48
C GLN A 15 -7.63 14.34 16.03
N ILE A 16 -8.54 13.49 15.56
CA ILE A 16 -8.77 12.15 16.13
C ILE A 16 -8.61 11.02 15.11
N GLY A 17 -8.51 11.33 13.82
CA GLY A 17 -8.26 10.35 12.78
C GLY A 17 -8.31 10.96 11.39
N GLY A 18 -7.95 10.18 10.38
CA GLY A 18 -7.97 10.63 9.00
C GLY A 18 -6.91 9.94 8.16
N VAL A 19 -6.79 10.43 6.93
CA VAL A 19 -5.85 9.94 5.93
C VAL A 19 -4.91 11.10 5.55
N SER A 20 -3.60 10.90 5.69
CA SER A 20 -2.59 11.87 5.28
C SER A 20 -1.80 11.34 4.09
N PHE A 21 -1.75 12.10 3.00
CA PHE A 21 -0.92 11.78 1.84
C PHE A 21 0.47 12.40 1.98
N PHE A 22 1.51 11.62 1.67
CA PHE A 22 2.90 12.09 1.70
C PHE A 22 3.78 11.32 0.72
N GLU A 23 4.98 11.81 0.49
CA GLU A 23 6.00 11.16 -0.32
C GLU A 23 7.28 10.99 0.51
N TYR A 24 7.89 9.80 0.43
CA TYR A 24 9.19 9.55 1.02
C TYR A 24 10.29 10.34 0.30
N ALA A 25 11.19 10.95 1.06
CA ALA A 25 12.14 11.94 0.52
C ALA A 25 13.58 11.44 0.33
N ASP A 26 13.96 10.27 0.87
CA ASP A 26 15.35 9.82 0.93
C ASP A 26 15.53 8.32 0.68
N GLY A 27 16.78 7.94 0.37
CA GLY A 27 17.20 6.55 0.21
C GLY A 27 16.47 5.82 -0.93
N LYS A 28 16.32 4.50 -0.76
CA LYS A 28 15.64 3.65 -1.75
C LYS A 28 14.13 3.83 -1.79
N GLU A 29 13.55 4.49 -0.79
CA GLU A 29 12.12 4.80 -0.73
C GLU A 29 11.79 6.18 -1.34
N LYS A 30 12.80 6.98 -1.70
CA LYS A 30 12.61 8.29 -2.33
C LYS A 30 11.64 8.22 -3.50
N GLY A 31 10.62 9.09 -3.49
CA GLY A 31 9.60 9.18 -4.52
C GLY A 31 8.40 8.25 -4.30
N VAL A 32 8.43 7.37 -3.29
CA VAL A 32 7.28 6.52 -2.97
C VAL A 32 6.21 7.36 -2.29
N ARG A 33 5.04 7.41 -2.94
CA ARG A 33 3.82 8.03 -2.45
C ARG A 33 3.10 7.07 -1.50
N ALA A 34 2.61 7.60 -0.39
CA ALA A 34 1.97 6.81 0.66
C ALA A 34 0.83 7.56 1.34
N PHE A 35 -0.03 6.79 2.01
CA PHE A 35 -1.13 7.26 2.83
C PHE A 35 -0.97 6.74 4.24
N GLU A 36 -0.97 7.62 5.23
CA GLU A 36 -1.05 7.25 6.65
C GLU A 36 -2.50 7.35 7.12
N PHE A 37 -3.02 6.22 7.58
CA PHE A 37 -4.31 6.12 8.24
C PHE A 37 -4.12 6.14 9.74
N ARG A 38 -4.94 6.92 10.44
CA ARG A 38 -4.99 6.95 11.91
C ARG A 38 -6.42 6.92 12.39
N THR A 39 -6.70 6.06 13.37
CA THR A 39 -8.00 5.99 14.04
C THR A 39 -7.86 6.38 15.51
N SER A 40 -8.94 6.92 16.08
CA SER A 40 -9.00 7.26 17.51
C SER A 40 -8.97 6.03 18.43
N SER A 41 -9.33 4.86 17.89
CA SER A 41 -9.29 3.57 18.60
C SER A 41 -7.87 2.97 18.68
N GLY A 42 -6.89 3.60 18.03
CA GLY A 42 -5.48 3.25 18.12
C GLY A 42 -4.96 2.41 16.95
N LEU A 43 -5.75 2.17 15.91
CA LEU A 43 -5.24 1.55 14.68
C LEU A 43 -4.55 2.63 13.82
N SER A 44 -3.33 2.35 13.37
CA SER A 44 -2.65 3.18 12.38
C SER A 44 -1.93 2.30 11.37
N PHE A 45 -1.96 2.67 10.09
CA PHE A 45 -1.30 1.89 9.05
C PHE A 45 -0.89 2.76 7.86
N THR A 46 0.10 2.27 7.10
CA THR A 46 0.67 2.96 5.94
C THR A 46 0.39 2.16 4.68
N VAL A 47 -0.37 2.77 3.76
CA VAL A 47 -0.67 2.25 2.43
C VAL A 47 0.30 2.86 1.41
N LEU A 48 0.94 2.04 0.58
CA LEU A 48 1.90 2.49 -0.42
C LEU A 48 1.25 2.59 -1.80
N ALA A 49 1.02 3.81 -2.28
CA ALA A 49 0.45 4.04 -3.60
C ALA A 49 1.34 3.48 -4.71
N ASP A 50 2.66 3.53 -4.53
CA ASP A 50 3.62 3.07 -5.54
C ASP A 50 4.03 1.59 -5.40
N ARG A 51 3.36 0.86 -4.49
CA ARG A 51 3.54 -0.57 -4.26
C ARG A 51 2.18 -1.25 -4.16
N SER A 52 1.38 -1.19 -5.22
CA SER A 52 0.08 -1.87 -5.33
C SER A 52 -0.98 -1.53 -4.27
N LEU A 53 -0.91 -0.37 -3.62
CA LEU A 53 -1.75 -0.05 -2.45
C LEU A 53 -1.60 -1.06 -1.30
N ASP A 54 -0.42 -1.68 -1.20
CA ASP A 54 -0.09 -2.61 -0.13
C ASP A 54 0.11 -1.91 1.22
N ILE A 55 -0.08 -2.65 2.31
CA ILE A 55 0.03 -2.13 3.67
C ILE A 55 1.42 -2.48 4.21
N SER A 56 2.35 -1.53 4.15
CA SER A 56 3.75 -1.73 4.54
C SER A 56 4.01 -1.70 6.04
N ARG A 57 3.13 -1.05 6.79
CA ARG A 57 3.20 -0.90 8.24
C ARG A 57 1.80 -0.88 8.82
N ALA A 58 1.62 -1.51 9.97
CA ALA A 58 0.41 -1.41 10.76
C ALA A 58 0.74 -1.54 12.25
N ASP A 59 0.11 -0.71 13.06
CA ASP A 59 0.26 -0.66 14.51
C ASP A 59 -1.14 -0.59 15.15
N TYR A 60 -1.32 -1.30 16.26
CA TYR A 60 -2.49 -1.17 17.12
C TYR A 60 -2.06 -0.73 18.52
N LYS A 61 -2.51 0.46 18.94
CA LYS A 61 -2.13 1.09 20.22
C LYS A 61 -0.60 1.19 20.38
N GLY A 62 0.10 1.49 19.29
CA GLY A 62 1.56 1.60 19.25
C GLY A 62 2.31 0.28 19.20
N LEU A 63 1.63 -0.87 19.15
CA LEU A 63 2.23 -2.19 18.98
C LEU A 63 2.17 -2.59 17.51
N ALA A 64 3.31 -2.92 16.92
CA ALA A 64 3.37 -3.39 15.54
C ALA A 64 2.60 -4.71 15.38
N ILE A 65 1.75 -4.79 14.35
CA ILE A 65 0.95 -5.98 14.01
C ILE A 65 1.28 -6.57 12.64
N GLY A 66 2.27 -6.00 11.94
CA GLY A 66 2.83 -6.53 10.69
C GLY A 66 4.33 -6.76 10.78
N TYR A 67 4.87 -7.68 9.98
CA TYR A 67 6.32 -7.85 9.88
C TYR A 67 6.93 -6.71 9.07
N ARG A 68 8.17 -6.34 9.38
CA ARG A 68 8.91 -5.33 8.62
C ARG A 68 10.30 -5.85 8.30
N SER A 69 10.56 -6.06 7.01
CA SER A 69 11.90 -6.45 6.57
C SER A 69 12.87 -5.26 6.56
N TRP A 70 14.17 -5.56 6.47
CA TRP A 70 15.24 -4.58 6.33
C TRP A 70 15.25 -3.85 4.97
N THR A 71 14.43 -4.26 3.99
CA THR A 71 14.49 -3.67 2.65
C THR A 71 13.93 -2.26 2.61
N GLY A 72 13.03 -1.91 3.53
CA GLY A 72 12.34 -0.62 3.47
C GLY A 72 11.24 -0.58 2.41
N ASN A 73 10.64 0.59 2.20
CA ASN A 73 9.60 0.83 1.20
C ASN A 73 10.24 1.13 -0.15
N VAL A 74 11.02 0.17 -0.66
CA VAL A 74 11.80 0.34 -1.90
C VAL A 74 10.91 0.79 -3.03
N ALA A 75 11.32 1.84 -3.73
CA ALA A 75 10.58 2.40 -4.83
C ALA A 75 10.51 1.43 -6.03
N PRO A 76 9.44 1.50 -6.84
CA PRO A 76 9.17 0.56 -7.92
C PRO A 76 10.27 0.54 -8.99
N TYR A 77 11.01 1.63 -9.17
CA TYR A 77 12.10 1.74 -10.14
C TYR A 77 13.35 0.91 -9.78
N TYR A 78 13.42 0.35 -8.56
CA TYR A 78 14.46 -0.62 -8.17
C TYR A 78 14.01 -2.09 -8.32
N PHE A 79 12.87 -2.36 -8.95
CA PHE A 79 12.36 -3.71 -9.11
C PHE A 79 13.29 -4.56 -10.00
N GLU A 80 13.66 -5.74 -9.49
CA GLU A 80 14.41 -6.77 -10.22
C GLU A 80 13.47 -7.96 -10.48
N PRO A 81 13.01 -8.18 -11.74
CA PRO A 81 12.01 -9.20 -12.05
C PRO A 81 12.58 -10.62 -12.11
N GLU A 82 13.89 -10.81 -12.26
CA GLU A 82 14.46 -12.14 -12.49
C GLU A 82 14.69 -12.91 -11.18
N ASN A 83 14.46 -14.23 -11.22
CA ASN A 83 14.73 -15.15 -10.12
C ASN A 83 14.13 -14.60 -8.79
N TYR A 84 14.99 -14.48 -7.76
CA TYR A 84 14.63 -13.97 -6.45
C TYR A 84 14.85 -12.45 -6.29
N GLY A 85 15.04 -11.71 -7.38
CA GLY A 85 15.26 -10.25 -7.37
C GLY A 85 14.17 -9.48 -6.64
N TRP A 86 12.92 -9.94 -6.72
CA TRP A 86 11.76 -9.43 -5.98
C TRP A 86 12.01 -9.27 -4.47
N LEU A 87 12.85 -10.12 -3.85
CA LEU A 87 13.18 -10.04 -2.42
C LEU A 87 14.02 -8.82 -2.04
N ARG A 88 14.65 -8.12 -2.99
CA ARG A 88 15.47 -6.93 -2.68
C ARG A 88 14.68 -5.70 -2.25
N GLY A 89 13.36 -5.70 -2.49
CA GLY A 89 12.45 -4.65 -2.04
C GLY A 89 11.19 -5.18 -1.34
N PHE A 90 11.21 -6.46 -0.90
CA PHE A 90 10.10 -7.08 -0.21
C PHE A 90 10.01 -6.62 1.25
N PHE A 91 9.10 -5.67 1.53
CA PHE A 91 8.88 -5.14 2.88
C PHE A 91 8.07 -6.08 3.79
N ALA A 92 7.37 -7.07 3.20
CA ALA A 92 6.32 -7.90 3.79
C ALA A 92 5.11 -7.12 4.30
N GLY A 93 5.30 -6.28 5.31
CA GLY A 93 4.25 -5.46 5.88
C GLY A 93 3.14 -6.29 6.53
N LEU A 94 1.96 -5.69 6.59
CA LEU A 94 0.72 -6.38 6.93
C LEU A 94 0.13 -7.07 5.70
N LEU A 95 0.30 -6.48 4.51
CA LEU A 95 -0.21 -6.98 3.25
C LEU A 95 0.81 -6.69 2.15
N THR A 96 1.10 -7.70 1.33
CA THR A 96 1.83 -7.55 0.06
C THR A 96 1.10 -8.31 -1.03
N THR A 97 0.76 -7.66 -2.13
CA THR A 97 0.05 -8.26 -3.26
C THR A 97 1.01 -9.08 -4.12
N CYS A 98 0.65 -10.33 -4.43
CA CYS A 98 1.37 -11.22 -5.32
C CYS A 98 0.48 -11.54 -6.53
N GLY A 99 1.03 -11.50 -7.74
CA GLY A 99 0.23 -11.59 -8.97
C GLY A 99 0.56 -10.50 -9.99
N LEU A 100 -0.38 -10.13 -10.87
CA LEU A 100 -1.71 -10.75 -11.11
C LEU A 100 -1.63 -11.93 -12.06
N THR A 101 -0.71 -11.88 -13.03
CA THR A 101 -0.57 -12.90 -14.06
C THR A 101 -0.06 -14.23 -13.51
N TYR A 102 0.86 -14.17 -12.55
CA TYR A 102 1.38 -15.33 -11.85
C TYR A 102 1.83 -14.97 -10.44
N ALA A 103 1.83 -15.96 -9.56
CA ALA A 103 2.44 -15.85 -8.24
C ALA A 103 3.04 -17.20 -7.84
N GLY A 104 4.20 -17.17 -7.20
CA GLY A 104 4.88 -18.38 -6.75
C GLY A 104 6.39 -18.23 -6.85
N LYS A 105 7.08 -19.36 -6.71
CA LYS A 105 8.54 -19.46 -6.85
C LYS A 105 8.95 -19.12 -8.29
N PRO A 106 10.17 -18.61 -8.50
CA PRO A 106 10.69 -18.41 -9.85
C PRO A 106 10.66 -19.72 -10.64
N THR A 107 10.24 -19.64 -11.90
CA THR A 107 10.10 -20.81 -12.77
C THR A 107 10.26 -20.41 -14.24
N VAL A 108 10.39 -21.40 -15.10
CA VAL A 108 10.13 -21.22 -16.53
C VAL A 108 8.75 -21.79 -16.81
N ASP A 109 7.88 -20.99 -17.41
CA ASP A 109 6.53 -21.40 -17.82
C ASP A 109 6.34 -21.01 -19.29
N GLU A 110 5.88 -21.97 -20.11
CA GLU A 110 5.76 -21.82 -21.57
C GLU A 110 6.99 -21.20 -22.29
N GLY A 111 8.20 -21.36 -21.71
CA GLY A 111 9.44 -20.80 -22.24
C GLY A 111 9.76 -19.37 -21.78
N GLU A 112 8.88 -18.72 -21.01
CA GLU A 112 9.13 -17.44 -20.35
C GLU A 112 9.77 -17.65 -18.96
N GLN A 113 10.78 -16.84 -18.64
CA GLN A 113 11.33 -16.81 -17.28
C GLN A 113 10.46 -15.94 -16.38
N LEU A 114 9.83 -16.56 -15.39
CA LEU A 114 8.98 -15.90 -14.41
C LEU A 114 9.72 -15.72 -13.08
N GLY A 115 9.67 -14.50 -12.56
CA GLY A 115 10.25 -14.12 -11.28
C GLY A 115 9.50 -14.66 -10.07
N LEU A 116 9.91 -14.24 -8.88
CA LEU A 116 9.16 -14.50 -7.67
C LEU A 116 7.92 -13.57 -7.59
N HIS A 117 6.74 -14.15 -7.38
CA HIS A 117 5.48 -13.46 -7.03
C HIS A 117 4.90 -12.43 -8.03
N GLY A 118 5.37 -12.41 -9.26
CA GLY A 118 4.88 -11.47 -10.27
C GLY A 118 5.40 -10.05 -10.03
N ARG A 119 4.82 -9.09 -10.74
CA ARG A 119 5.30 -7.68 -10.72
C ARG A 119 4.35 -6.71 -10.05
N ILE A 120 3.11 -7.12 -9.75
CA ILE A 120 2.06 -6.19 -9.31
C ILE A 120 2.44 -5.43 -8.04
N SER A 121 3.14 -6.05 -7.08
CA SER A 121 3.61 -5.38 -5.85
C SER A 121 4.63 -4.27 -6.08
N TYR A 122 5.18 -4.14 -7.30
CA TYR A 122 6.04 -3.02 -7.72
C TYR A 122 5.35 -2.13 -8.76
N SER A 123 4.05 -2.29 -8.99
CA SER A 123 3.28 -1.42 -9.88
C SER A 123 2.71 -0.21 -9.11
N PRO A 124 2.92 1.02 -9.61
CA PRO A 124 2.26 2.19 -9.07
C PRO A 124 0.77 2.24 -9.35
N ALA A 125 0.00 2.65 -8.36
CA ALA A 125 -1.40 2.98 -8.51
C ALA A 125 -1.59 4.33 -9.25
N SER A 126 -2.63 4.37 -10.07
CA SER A 126 -3.13 5.52 -10.80
C SER A 126 -4.57 5.83 -10.39
N ASN A 127 -5.10 6.99 -10.78
CA ASN A 127 -6.45 7.43 -10.41
C ASN A 127 -6.72 7.36 -8.91
N LEU A 128 -5.75 7.83 -8.12
CA LEU A 128 -5.83 7.82 -6.66
C LEU A 128 -6.93 8.77 -6.18
N ASN A 129 -7.80 8.26 -5.32
CA ASN A 129 -8.75 9.04 -4.55
C ASN A 129 -8.68 8.59 -3.09
N TYR A 130 -8.80 9.53 -2.16
CA TYR A 130 -8.66 9.25 -0.73
C TYR A 130 -9.36 10.33 0.09
N GLY A 131 -9.72 9.98 1.31
CA GLY A 131 -10.31 10.92 2.24
C GLY A 131 -11.13 10.21 3.30
N GLY A 132 -12.14 10.91 3.80
CA GLY A 132 -13.12 10.30 4.68
C GLY A 132 -14.43 11.08 4.71
N TYR A 133 -15.51 10.37 4.96
CA TYR A 133 -16.86 10.90 4.97
C TYR A 133 -17.66 10.30 6.12
N TRP A 134 -18.70 11.02 6.52
CA TRP A 134 -19.65 10.54 7.51
C TRP A 134 -20.79 9.79 6.84
N GLU A 135 -21.07 8.60 7.33
CA GLU A 135 -22.28 7.85 7.06
C GLU A 135 -23.04 7.69 8.38
N ASN A 136 -24.07 8.51 8.57
CA ASN A 136 -24.76 8.67 9.86
C ASN A 136 -23.79 9.07 10.99
N ASP A 137 -23.66 8.21 12.00
CA ASP A 137 -22.78 8.37 13.16
C ASP A 137 -21.42 7.66 12.99
N GLU A 138 -21.14 7.07 11.83
CA GLU A 138 -19.88 6.40 11.52
C GLU A 138 -19.04 7.24 10.54
N TYR A 139 -17.74 7.33 10.81
CA TYR A 139 -16.79 8.02 9.93
C TYR A 139 -15.94 6.99 9.18
N THR A 140 -16.12 6.95 7.86
CA THR A 140 -15.40 6.05 6.97
C THR A 140 -14.20 6.78 6.39
N MET A 141 -13.04 6.14 6.44
CA MET A 141 -11.80 6.59 5.79
C MET A 141 -11.48 5.65 4.65
N PHE A 142 -11.00 6.18 3.54
CA PHE A 142 -10.73 5.37 2.36
C PHE A 142 -9.51 5.87 1.58
N VAL A 143 -8.92 4.93 0.85
CA VAL A 143 -8.02 5.16 -0.30
C VAL A 143 -8.42 4.15 -1.36
N GLU A 144 -8.49 4.61 -2.60
CA GLU A 144 -8.78 3.80 -3.77
C GLU A 144 -7.88 4.23 -4.93
N GLY A 145 -7.66 3.32 -5.87
CA GLY A 145 -6.86 3.54 -7.05
C GLY A 145 -6.81 2.32 -7.94
N ILE A 146 -6.26 2.48 -9.13
CA ILE A 146 -6.14 1.43 -10.14
C ILE A 146 -4.67 1.04 -10.26
N VAL A 147 -4.37 -0.22 -9.96
CA VAL A 147 -3.05 -0.82 -10.19
C VAL A 147 -3.16 -1.71 -11.41
N LYS A 148 -2.28 -1.53 -12.39
CA LYS A 148 -2.32 -2.32 -13.63
C LYS A 148 -1.10 -3.19 -13.79
N GLU A 149 -1.32 -4.39 -14.31
CA GLU A 149 -0.28 -5.21 -14.92
C GLU A 149 -0.59 -5.35 -16.41
N SER A 150 0.26 -4.76 -17.26
CA SER A 150 0.01 -4.77 -18.69
C SER A 150 1.28 -4.81 -19.56
N SER A 151 1.13 -5.28 -20.81
CA SER A 151 2.14 -5.15 -21.87
C SER A 151 1.49 -5.00 -23.25
N PHE A 152 2.18 -4.37 -24.22
CA PHE A 152 1.61 -3.98 -25.53
C PHE A 152 1.03 -5.15 -26.34
N PHE A 153 1.57 -6.36 -26.18
CA PHE A 153 1.07 -7.59 -26.80
C PHE A 153 0.85 -8.72 -25.78
N GLY A 154 0.47 -8.37 -24.55
CA GLY A 154 0.27 -9.37 -23.51
C GLY A 154 -0.84 -8.98 -22.54
N PRO A 155 -0.68 -9.23 -21.23
CA PRO A 155 -1.72 -9.02 -20.25
C PRO A 155 -2.22 -7.56 -20.22
N ASN A 156 -3.44 -7.38 -19.74
CA ASN A 156 -4.03 -6.09 -19.40
C ASN A 156 -5.02 -6.31 -18.25
N LEU A 157 -4.49 -6.40 -17.04
CA LEU A 157 -5.22 -6.70 -15.81
C LEU A 157 -5.19 -5.50 -14.87
N SER A 158 -6.30 -5.26 -14.15
CA SER A 158 -6.45 -4.20 -13.14
C SER A 158 -7.32 -4.65 -11.99
#